data_AF-A0A7J6VEF8-F1
#
_entry.id   AF-A0A7J6VEF8-F1
#
_cell.length_a   1.000
_cell.length_b   1.000
_cell.length_c   1.000
_cell.angle_alpha   90.00
_cell.angle_beta   90.00
_cell.angle_gamma   90.00
#
_symmetry.space_group_name_H-M   'P 1'
#
loop_
_entity.id
_entity.type
_entity.pdbx_description
1 polymer ?
#
loop_
_entity_poly.entity_id
_entity_poly.type
_entity_poly.pdbx_seq_one_letter_code
_entity_poly.pdbx_strand_id
1 'polypeptide(L)'
;MFNTIPGESLAFVIAPDLTIRANSEGQYLGLTNSSTDGNATNHLIVVELDTVKQDFDPDNHHSIQSKVNESLSNFDITIAQNKRVLHTVDDQYDGETKELNVYINTHPVLKSNINIRDYVNKWSYFGFAASTGMYSQLNAVLNWKLELKNYSGHHDSKAWIKITVGVGAPVLVLVLCVIVVYFLRKRRNQDDSIILGVLKRLPGTPKEFRFHDLNIATSNFDEKLKLGQGW
;
A
#
# COMPACT_ATOMS: atom_id res chain seq x y z
N MET A 1 6.99 -49.95 29.58
CA MET A 1 6.34 -48.66 29.28
C MET A 1 7.35 -47.85 28.48
N PHE A 2 7.06 -47.53 27.22
CA PHE A 2 7.92 -46.64 26.47
C PHE A 2 7.61 -45.21 26.93
N ASN A 3 8.59 -44.57 27.56
CA ASN A 3 8.54 -43.15 27.85
C ASN A 3 8.84 -42.43 26.52
N THR A 4 7.82 -42.27 25.68
CA THR A 4 7.98 -41.62 24.38
C THR A 4 8.06 -40.12 24.62
N ILE A 5 9.22 -39.55 24.34
CA ILE A 5 9.35 -38.10 24.18
C ILE A 5 8.44 -37.73 23.00
N PRO A 6 7.55 -36.72 23.13
CA PRO A 6 6.76 -36.18 22.02
C PRO A 6 7.65 -35.74 20.85
N GLY A 7 7.10 -35.57 19.66
CA GLY A 7 7.88 -35.22 18.47
C GLY A 7 7.07 -34.44 17.44
N GLU A 8 7.72 -33.67 16.58
CA GLU A 8 8.06 -32.31 17.02
C GLU A 8 6.83 -31.42 16.90
N SER A 9 6.21 -31.33 15.71
CA SER A 9 5.10 -30.38 15.52
C SER A 9 4.11 -30.78 14.43
N LEU A 10 2.93 -30.17 14.52
CA LEU A 10 1.92 -30.08 13.46
C LEU A 10 1.63 -28.60 13.20
N ALA A 11 1.56 -28.20 11.94
CA ALA A 11 1.29 -26.83 11.57
C ALA A 11 0.23 -26.71 10.47
N PHE A 12 -0.59 -25.67 10.57
CA PHE A 12 -1.36 -25.14 9.45
C PHE A 12 -0.50 -24.15 8.66
N VAL A 13 -0.50 -24.26 7.33
CA VAL A 13 0.42 -23.51 6.47
C VAL A 13 -0.30 -22.78 5.35
N ILE A 14 0.18 -21.56 5.08
CA ILE A 14 -0.07 -20.81 3.84
C ILE A 14 1.26 -20.72 3.10
N ALA A 15 1.36 -21.38 1.95
CA ALA A 15 2.63 -21.57 1.24
C ALA A 15 2.57 -21.12 -0.24
N PRO A 16 3.70 -20.67 -0.83
CA PRO A 16 3.72 -20.21 -2.22
C PRO A 16 3.65 -21.35 -3.23
N ASP A 17 4.05 -22.56 -2.84
CA ASP A 17 4.10 -23.75 -3.67
C ASP A 17 4.02 -25.02 -2.80
N LEU A 18 4.00 -26.20 -3.43
CA LEU A 18 3.86 -27.51 -2.76
C LEU A 18 5.20 -28.23 -2.57
N THR A 19 6.32 -27.52 -2.76
CA THR A 19 7.65 -28.14 -2.79
C THR A 19 8.18 -28.36 -1.38
N ILE A 20 8.47 -29.62 -1.06
CA ILE A 20 9.18 -29.95 0.18
C ILE A 20 10.65 -29.55 0.02
N ARG A 21 11.18 -28.79 0.99
CA ARG A 21 12.56 -28.32 0.94
C ARG A 21 13.53 -29.45 1.29
N ALA A 22 14.70 -29.43 0.65
CA ALA A 22 15.78 -30.35 0.98
C ALA A 22 16.39 -29.98 2.35
N ASN A 23 16.80 -31.00 3.11
CA ASN A 23 17.37 -30.86 4.46
C ASN A 23 16.40 -30.12 5.41
N SER A 24 15.14 -30.52 5.38
CA SER A 24 14.01 -29.88 6.06
C SER A 24 13.35 -30.81 7.08
N GLU A 25 14.14 -31.72 7.65
CA GLU A 25 13.69 -32.67 8.65
C GLU A 25 13.50 -32.01 10.01
N GLY A 26 12.77 -32.70 10.90
CA GLY A 26 12.56 -32.22 12.28
C GLY A 26 11.91 -30.84 12.29
N GLN A 27 12.61 -29.90 12.90
CA GLN A 27 12.08 -28.60 13.26
C GLN A 27 11.63 -27.77 12.05
N TYR A 28 12.13 -28.09 10.86
CA TYR A 28 11.82 -27.32 9.65
C TYR A 28 10.53 -27.75 8.95
N LEU A 29 9.87 -28.83 9.39
CA LEU A 29 8.56 -29.31 8.95
C LEU A 29 8.41 -29.56 7.43
N GLY A 30 9.51 -29.73 6.69
CA GLY A 30 9.48 -29.79 5.22
C GLY A 30 9.34 -28.43 4.52
N LEU A 31 9.29 -27.32 5.28
CA LEU A 31 8.97 -25.97 4.82
C LEU A 31 10.21 -25.08 4.62
N THR A 32 11.19 -25.18 5.52
CA THR A 32 12.42 -24.35 5.51
C THR A 32 13.66 -25.23 5.74
N ASN A 33 14.82 -24.65 6.00
CA ASN A 33 15.99 -25.36 6.50
C ASN A 33 16.88 -24.38 7.26
N SER A 34 17.99 -24.87 7.80
CA SER A 34 18.94 -24.07 8.60
C SER A 34 19.45 -22.80 7.92
N SER A 35 19.42 -22.72 6.59
CA SER A 35 19.88 -21.56 5.83
C SER A 35 18.75 -20.62 5.38
N THR A 36 17.51 -21.11 5.30
CA THR A 36 16.37 -20.32 4.81
C THR A 36 15.40 -19.95 5.90
N ASP A 37 15.48 -20.53 7.09
CA ASP A 37 14.58 -20.23 8.19
C ASP A 37 14.61 -18.72 8.55
N GLY A 38 13.44 -18.16 8.83
CA GLY A 38 13.28 -16.71 9.06
C GLY A 38 13.40 -15.80 7.83
N ASN A 39 13.72 -16.33 6.66
CA ASN A 39 13.86 -15.49 5.46
C ASN A 39 12.49 -15.00 4.95
N ALA A 40 12.33 -13.69 4.80
CA ALA A 40 11.12 -13.05 4.27
C ALA A 40 10.75 -13.51 2.85
N THR A 41 11.71 -14.02 2.06
CA THR A 41 11.46 -14.54 0.71
C THR A 41 10.85 -15.94 0.69
N ASN A 42 10.68 -16.59 1.84
CA ASN A 42 10.00 -17.89 1.88
C ASN A 42 8.52 -17.78 1.53
N HIS A 43 7.94 -16.60 1.72
CA HIS A 43 6.54 -16.31 1.48
C HIS A 43 5.56 -17.24 2.24
N LEU A 44 5.90 -17.55 3.50
CA LEU A 44 5.19 -18.51 4.34
C LEU A 44 4.46 -17.82 5.51
N ILE A 45 3.29 -18.35 5.84
CA ILE A 45 2.69 -18.21 7.17
C ILE A 45 2.48 -19.60 7.74
N VAL A 46 2.89 -19.78 8.98
CA VAL A 46 2.82 -21.05 9.71
C VAL A 46 2.17 -20.78 11.06
N VAL A 47 1.08 -21.49 11.37
CA VAL A 47 0.51 -21.58 12.72
C VAL A 47 0.86 -22.95 13.25
N GLU A 48 1.72 -22.99 14.26
CA GLU A 48 2.38 -24.21 14.71
C GLU A 48 1.89 -24.64 16.09
N LEU A 49 1.66 -25.94 16.25
CA LEU A 49 1.54 -26.62 17.53
C LEU A 49 2.81 -27.43 17.79
N ASP A 50 3.74 -26.82 18.51
CA ASP A 50 5.03 -27.41 18.86
C ASP A 50 4.97 -28.15 20.21
N THR A 51 5.35 -29.42 20.17
CA THR A 51 5.31 -30.34 21.32
C THR A 51 6.67 -30.60 21.96
N VAL A 52 7.76 -30.07 21.42
CA VAL A 52 9.12 -30.33 21.89
C VAL A 52 9.83 -29.01 22.20
N LYS A 53 10.32 -28.88 23.44
CA LYS A 53 11.22 -27.79 23.81
C LYS A 53 12.62 -28.05 23.24
N GLN A 54 13.16 -27.10 22.50
CA GLN A 54 14.55 -27.12 22.04
C GLN A 54 15.45 -26.33 23.00
N ASP A 55 16.75 -26.65 23.03
CA ASP A 55 17.71 -26.07 23.99
C ASP A 55 17.97 -24.56 23.79
N PHE A 56 17.62 -24.00 22.63
CA PHE A 56 17.74 -22.57 22.32
C PHE A 56 16.45 -21.78 22.60
N ASP A 57 15.39 -22.43 23.08
CA ASP A 57 14.11 -21.80 23.39
C ASP A 57 14.19 -21.09 24.75
N PRO A 58 14.26 -19.74 24.79
CA PRO A 58 14.37 -19.02 26.05
C PRO A 58 13.11 -19.23 26.89
N ASP A 59 11.93 -19.30 26.25
CA ASP A 59 10.63 -19.35 26.93
C ASP A 59 9.49 -20.09 26.20
N ASN A 60 9.68 -20.71 25.01
CA ASN A 60 8.61 -21.48 24.35
C ASN A 60 9.14 -22.34 23.18
N HIS A 61 8.46 -23.47 22.91
CA HIS A 61 8.78 -24.46 21.87
C HIS A 61 8.72 -23.85 20.45
N HIS A 62 9.86 -23.66 19.78
CA HIS A 62 9.89 -23.14 18.41
C HIS A 62 10.67 -24.04 17.46
N SER A 63 10.00 -24.55 16.44
CA SER A 63 10.65 -25.34 15.40
C SER A 63 11.10 -24.50 14.19
N ILE A 64 10.28 -23.52 13.79
CA ILE A 64 10.55 -22.50 12.75
C ILE A 64 10.66 -21.12 13.43
N GLN A 65 11.49 -20.21 12.89
CA GLN A 65 11.59 -18.86 13.42
C GLN A 65 10.23 -18.15 13.39
N SER A 66 9.61 -18.04 14.57
CA SER A 66 8.30 -17.45 14.74
C SER A 66 8.39 -15.96 15.06
N LYS A 67 7.38 -15.21 14.63
CA LYS A 67 7.24 -13.78 14.96
C LYS A 67 6.56 -13.55 16.30
N VAL A 68 5.67 -14.47 16.69
CA VAL A 68 4.87 -14.43 17.91
C VAL A 68 4.75 -15.85 18.42
N ASN A 69 4.84 -16.02 19.73
CA ASN A 69 4.77 -17.29 20.43
C ASN A 69 3.90 -17.18 21.68
N GLU A 70 3.24 -18.27 22.06
CA GLU A 70 2.47 -18.33 23.30
C GLU A 70 2.55 -19.74 23.90
N SER A 71 2.71 -19.82 25.22
CA SER A 71 2.75 -21.11 25.91
C SER A 71 1.34 -21.60 26.18
N LEU A 72 1.00 -22.79 25.69
CA LEU A 72 -0.29 -23.42 25.99
C LEU A 72 -0.46 -23.78 27.47
N SER A 73 0.63 -23.86 28.24
CA SER A 73 0.56 -24.08 29.69
C SER A 73 -0.14 -22.94 30.42
N ASN A 74 -0.10 -21.72 29.89
CA ASN A 74 -0.78 -20.55 30.47
C ASN A 74 -2.30 -20.66 30.39
N PHE A 75 -2.81 -21.60 29.60
CA PHE A 75 -4.24 -21.83 29.35
C PHE A 75 -4.68 -23.22 29.83
N ASP A 76 -3.84 -23.93 30.61
CA ASP A 76 -4.07 -25.31 31.06
C ASP A 76 -4.30 -26.31 29.90
N ILE A 77 -3.71 -26.04 28.72
CA ILE A 77 -3.81 -26.89 27.53
C ILE A 77 -2.52 -27.69 27.38
N THR A 78 -2.64 -29.02 27.34
CA THR A 78 -1.53 -29.93 27.07
C THR A 78 -1.77 -30.68 25.77
N ILE A 79 -0.93 -30.43 24.76
CA ILE A 79 -1.02 -31.09 23.45
C ILE A 79 -0.11 -32.32 23.33
N ALA A 80 0.92 -32.41 24.17
CA ALA A 80 1.86 -33.52 24.25
C ALA A 80 1.47 -34.49 25.38
N GLN A 81 0.78 -35.58 25.05
CA GLN A 81 0.30 -36.54 26.06
C GLN A 81 0.52 -38.00 25.62
N ASN A 82 0.77 -38.89 26.59
CA ASN A 82 0.87 -40.35 26.38
C ASN A 82 -0.48 -41.04 26.09
N LYS A 83 -1.49 -40.27 25.68
CA LYS A 83 -2.81 -40.74 25.28
C LYS A 83 -3.32 -39.90 24.12
N ARG A 84 -4.21 -40.48 23.31
CA ARG A 84 -4.91 -39.74 22.27
C ARG A 84 -5.81 -38.68 22.91
N VAL A 85 -5.59 -37.42 22.55
CA VAL A 85 -6.46 -36.29 22.88
C VAL A 85 -6.85 -35.60 21.59
N LEU A 86 -8.11 -35.17 21.51
CA LEU A 86 -8.62 -34.39 20.39
C LEU A 86 -8.62 -32.92 20.77
N HIS A 87 -8.02 -32.10 19.91
CA HIS A 87 -8.09 -30.66 19.99
C HIS A 87 -8.75 -30.11 18.72
N THR A 88 -9.58 -29.09 18.89
CA THR A 88 -10.09 -28.29 17.78
C THR A 88 -9.29 -27.00 17.75
N VAL A 89 -8.63 -26.74 16.62
CA VAL A 89 -7.92 -25.48 16.35
C VAL A 89 -8.76 -24.66 15.38
N ASP A 90 -8.94 -23.38 15.70
CA ASP A 90 -9.67 -22.43 14.86
C ASP A 90 -8.82 -21.18 14.64
N ASP A 91 -8.34 -21.03 13.41
CA ASP A 91 -7.50 -19.92 12.96
C ASP A 91 -8.36 -18.86 12.26
N GLN A 92 -8.55 -17.72 12.91
CA GLN A 92 -9.39 -16.64 12.41
C GLN A 92 -8.57 -15.43 12.03
N TYR A 93 -8.63 -15.04 10.75
CA TYR A 93 -7.97 -13.83 10.25
C TYR A 93 -8.97 -12.80 9.74
N ASP A 94 -8.85 -11.57 10.26
CA ASP A 94 -9.58 -10.41 9.78
C ASP A 94 -8.69 -9.54 8.88
N GLY A 95 -9.07 -9.46 7.61
CA GLY A 95 -8.34 -8.71 6.59
C GLY A 95 -8.49 -7.19 6.67
N GLU A 96 -9.47 -6.66 7.41
CA GLU A 96 -9.65 -5.22 7.64
C GLU A 96 -8.79 -4.74 8.80
N THR A 97 -8.90 -5.42 9.95
CA THR A 97 -8.12 -5.09 11.16
C THR A 97 -6.68 -5.62 11.13
N LYS A 98 -6.35 -6.53 10.19
CA LYS A 98 -5.04 -7.20 10.06
C LYS A 98 -4.71 -8.03 11.31
N GLU A 99 -5.70 -8.72 11.83
CA GLU A 99 -5.61 -9.45 13.09
C GLU A 99 -5.77 -10.94 12.85
N LEU A 100 -4.82 -11.73 13.37
CA LEU A 100 -4.90 -13.19 13.44
C LEU A 100 -5.17 -13.59 14.90
N ASN A 101 -6.25 -14.34 15.11
CA ASN A 101 -6.61 -14.94 16.38
C ASN A 101 -6.60 -16.46 16.23
N VAL A 102 -5.93 -17.15 17.15
CA VAL A 102 -5.88 -18.61 17.18
C VAL A 102 -6.61 -19.08 18.44
N TYR A 103 -7.52 -20.02 18.25
CA TYR A 103 -8.26 -20.65 19.33
C TYR A 103 -7.96 -22.14 19.40
N ILE A 104 -7.83 -22.66 20.61
CA ILE A 104 -7.76 -24.11 20.86
C ILE A 104 -8.90 -24.47 21.81
N ASN A 105 -9.76 -25.41 21.42
CA ASN A 105 -10.92 -25.82 22.19
C ASN A 105 -11.72 -24.61 22.70
N THR A 106 -11.96 -23.63 21.81
CA THR A 106 -12.66 -22.34 22.08
C THR A 106 -11.94 -21.33 22.99
N HIS A 107 -10.75 -21.64 23.50
CA HIS A 107 -9.93 -20.70 24.27
C HIS A 107 -9.05 -19.88 23.32
N PRO A 108 -9.04 -18.53 23.40
CA PRO A 108 -8.11 -17.71 22.64
C PRO A 108 -6.70 -17.89 23.20
N VAL A 109 -5.82 -18.53 22.42
CA VAL A 109 -4.45 -18.85 22.86
C VAL A 109 -3.41 -17.92 22.28
N LEU A 110 -3.68 -17.28 21.14
CA LEU A 110 -2.76 -16.35 20.50
C LEU A 110 -3.53 -15.28 19.73
N LYS A 111 -3.04 -14.04 19.83
CA LYS A 111 -3.53 -12.88 19.09
C LYS A 111 -2.35 -12.11 18.52
N SER A 112 -2.39 -11.82 17.22
CA SER A 112 -1.29 -11.14 16.54
C SER A 112 -1.79 -10.13 15.50
N ASN A 113 -1.19 -8.95 15.51
CA ASN A 113 -1.41 -7.94 14.46
C ASN A 113 -0.43 -8.22 13.31
N ILE A 114 -0.94 -8.86 12.26
CA ILE A 114 -0.16 -9.28 11.10
C ILE A 114 -0.93 -8.97 9.82
N ASN A 115 -0.29 -8.23 8.90
CA ASN A 115 -0.82 -8.08 7.56
C ASN A 115 -0.32 -9.22 6.67
N ILE A 116 -1.17 -10.24 6.46
CA ILE A 116 -0.81 -11.46 5.70
C ILE A 116 -0.26 -11.15 4.31
N ARG A 117 -0.68 -10.04 3.68
CA ARG A 117 -0.24 -9.64 2.33
C ARG A 117 1.27 -9.36 2.24
N ASP A 118 1.92 -9.08 3.36
CA ASP A 118 3.35 -8.81 3.39
C ASP A 118 4.19 -10.10 3.45
N TYR A 119 3.55 -11.23 3.76
CA TYR A 119 4.22 -12.51 4.01
C TYR A 119 3.85 -13.58 2.98
N VAL A 120 2.75 -13.47 2.25
CA VAL A 120 2.32 -14.52 1.30
C VAL A 120 2.16 -13.96 -0.11
N ASN A 121 2.28 -14.86 -1.10
CA ASN A 121 1.99 -14.52 -2.48
C ASN A 121 0.50 -14.32 -2.72
N LYS A 122 0.16 -13.53 -3.76
CA LYS A 122 -1.24 -13.33 -4.21
C LYS A 122 -1.96 -14.66 -4.45
N TRP A 123 -1.23 -15.64 -4.97
CA TRP A 123 -1.67 -17.02 -5.10
C TRP A 123 -0.84 -17.86 -4.16
N SER A 124 -1.51 -18.55 -3.25
CA SER A 124 -0.88 -19.40 -2.23
C SER A 124 -1.77 -20.61 -1.98
N TYR A 125 -1.20 -21.65 -1.39
CA TYR A 125 -1.85 -22.89 -1.02
C TYR A 125 -2.07 -22.93 0.48
N PHE A 126 -3.21 -23.49 0.90
CA PHE A 126 -3.49 -23.82 2.30
C PHE A 126 -3.26 -25.32 2.50
N GLY A 127 -2.66 -25.69 3.63
CA GLY A 127 -2.41 -27.09 3.93
C GLY A 127 -1.91 -27.31 5.33
N PHE A 128 -1.33 -28.50 5.53
CA PHE A 128 -0.74 -28.91 6.80
C PHE A 128 0.67 -29.44 6.56
N ALA A 129 1.56 -29.17 7.52
CA ALA A 129 2.91 -29.71 7.57
C ALA A 129 3.13 -30.34 8.94
N ALA A 130 3.87 -31.44 9.01
CA ALA A 130 4.18 -32.09 10.27
C ALA A 130 5.52 -32.81 10.17
N SER A 131 6.21 -32.89 11.30
CA SER A 131 7.44 -33.65 11.45
C SER A 131 7.41 -34.36 12.80
N THR A 132 7.97 -35.56 12.83
CA THR A 132 8.16 -36.32 14.07
C THR A 132 9.56 -36.12 14.67
N GLY A 133 10.47 -35.47 13.92
CA GLY A 133 11.87 -35.34 14.29
C GLY A 133 12.52 -36.70 14.58
N MET A 134 13.33 -36.76 15.64
CA MET A 134 13.98 -37.98 16.12
C MET A 134 13.08 -38.82 17.04
N TYR A 135 11.86 -38.35 17.33
CA TYR A 135 10.92 -38.96 18.28
C TYR A 135 9.66 -39.48 17.57
N SER A 136 8.70 -40.00 18.33
CA SER A 136 7.49 -40.62 17.78
C SER A 136 6.23 -39.97 18.31
N GLN A 137 5.52 -39.25 17.43
CA GLN A 137 4.21 -38.68 17.68
C GLN A 137 3.30 -38.93 16.48
N LEU A 138 2.04 -39.23 16.74
CA LEU A 138 1.02 -39.30 15.69
C LEU A 138 0.33 -37.94 15.59
N ASN A 139 0.66 -37.18 14.54
CA ASN A 139 -0.05 -35.97 14.16
C ASN A 139 -1.12 -36.32 13.12
N ALA A 140 -2.39 -36.13 13.44
CA ALA A 140 -3.50 -36.50 12.57
C ALA A 140 -4.57 -35.40 12.52
N VAL A 141 -4.79 -34.84 11.32
CA VAL A 141 -5.93 -33.97 11.04
C VAL A 141 -7.12 -34.85 10.69
N LEU A 142 -8.11 -34.91 11.58
CA LEU A 142 -9.29 -35.78 11.40
C LEU A 142 -10.36 -35.15 10.51
N ASN A 143 -10.51 -33.83 10.60
CA ASN A 143 -11.44 -33.04 9.81
C ASN A 143 -10.89 -31.61 9.71
N TRP A 144 -11.16 -30.94 8.60
CA TRP A 144 -10.79 -29.53 8.42
C TRP A 144 -11.81 -28.83 7.54
N LYS A 145 -11.96 -27.51 7.75
CA LYS A 145 -12.85 -26.65 6.99
C LYS A 145 -12.14 -25.33 6.76
N LEU A 146 -12.17 -24.83 5.53
CA LEU A 146 -11.64 -23.53 5.16
C LEU A 146 -12.77 -22.64 4.66
N GLU A 147 -12.96 -21.48 5.28
CA GLU A 147 -13.90 -20.46 4.84
C GLU A 147 -13.16 -19.18 4.46
N LEU A 148 -13.35 -18.73 3.23
CA LEU A 148 -12.78 -17.48 2.72
C LEU A 148 -13.91 -16.51 2.40
N LYS A 149 -14.02 -15.44 3.17
CA LYS A 149 -14.97 -14.35 2.90
C LYS A 149 -14.26 -13.27 2.09
N ASN A 150 -14.58 -13.19 0.80
CA ASN A 150 -14.07 -12.11 -0.03
C ASN A 150 -14.90 -10.85 0.25
N TYR A 151 -14.29 -9.89 0.94
CA TYR A 151 -14.80 -8.52 0.93
C TYR A 151 -14.44 -7.90 -0.41
N SER A 152 -15.36 -8.02 -1.36
CA SER A 152 -15.35 -7.18 -2.56
C SER A 152 -15.61 -5.75 -2.11
N GLY A 153 -14.57 -5.09 -1.60
CA GLY A 153 -14.53 -3.65 -1.49
C GLY A 153 -15.02 -3.12 -2.84
N HIS A 154 -16.10 -2.35 -2.81
CA HIS A 154 -16.62 -1.66 -3.98
C HIS A 154 -15.48 -0.78 -4.51
N HIS A 155 -14.64 -1.35 -5.37
CA HIS A 155 -13.79 -0.60 -6.26
C HIS A 155 -14.81 0.04 -7.21
N ASP A 156 -15.28 1.22 -6.86
CA ASP A 156 -16.10 2.03 -7.74
C ASP A 156 -15.21 2.35 -8.94
N SER A 157 -15.26 1.47 -9.93
CA SER A 157 -14.47 1.52 -11.16
C SER A 157 -14.75 2.79 -11.96
N LYS A 158 -15.72 3.60 -11.52
CA LYS A 158 -16.09 4.91 -12.06
C LYS A 158 -15.61 6.08 -11.19
N ALA A 159 -14.86 5.86 -10.11
CA ALA A 159 -14.30 6.92 -9.29
C ALA A 159 -13.40 7.86 -10.12
N TRP A 160 -12.59 7.31 -11.03
CA TRP A 160 -11.78 8.11 -11.96
C TRP A 160 -12.65 8.91 -12.94
N ILE A 161 -13.83 8.41 -13.33
CA ILE A 161 -14.80 9.15 -14.15
C ILE A 161 -15.38 10.32 -13.36
N LYS A 162 -15.74 10.10 -12.09
CA LYS A 162 -16.24 11.18 -11.20
C LYS A 162 -15.22 12.30 -11.02
N ILE A 163 -13.94 11.96 -10.84
CA ILE A 163 -12.84 12.94 -10.74
C ILE A 163 -12.64 13.66 -12.09
N THR A 164 -12.62 12.92 -13.20
CA THR A 164 -12.42 13.48 -14.54
C THR A 164 -13.54 14.46 -14.92
N VAL A 165 -14.79 14.12 -14.63
CA VAL A 165 -15.94 15.00 -14.90
C VAL A 165 -15.94 16.20 -13.94
N GLY A 166 -15.69 15.98 -12.65
CA GLY A 166 -15.72 17.03 -11.64
C GLY A 166 -14.62 18.09 -11.80
N VAL A 167 -13.42 17.70 -12.22
CA VAL A 167 -12.28 18.62 -12.40
C VAL A 167 -12.13 19.08 -13.85
N GLY A 168 -12.34 18.19 -14.82
CA GLY A 168 -12.12 18.49 -16.24
C GLY A 168 -13.11 19.51 -16.81
N ALA A 169 -14.40 19.40 -16.46
CA ALA A 169 -15.43 20.30 -16.95
C ALA A 169 -15.18 21.78 -16.54
N PRO A 170 -14.96 22.13 -15.26
CA PRO A 170 -14.71 23.52 -14.88
C PRO A 170 -13.40 24.07 -15.46
N VAL A 171 -12.34 23.27 -15.58
CA VAL A 171 -11.08 23.72 -16.21
C VAL A 171 -11.29 24.06 -17.68
N LEU A 172 -12.04 23.24 -18.41
CA LEU A 172 -12.32 23.45 -19.83
C LEU A 172 -13.17 24.72 -20.03
N VAL A 173 -14.15 24.97 -19.15
CA VAL A 173 -14.95 26.21 -19.15
C VAL A 173 -14.06 27.43 -18.90
N LEU A 174 -13.15 27.37 -17.92
CA LEU A 174 -12.23 28.48 -17.64
C LEU A 174 -11.33 28.80 -18.82
N VAL A 175 -10.78 27.78 -19.49
CA VAL A 175 -9.95 27.96 -20.69
C VAL A 175 -10.75 28.62 -21.83
N LEU A 176 -11.98 28.18 -22.08
CA LEU A 176 -12.84 28.79 -23.09
C LEU A 176 -13.17 30.25 -22.74
N CYS A 177 -13.46 30.57 -21.48
CA CYS A 177 -13.68 31.94 -21.03
C CYS A 177 -12.46 32.84 -21.30
N VAL A 178 -11.24 32.36 -21.00
CA VAL A 178 -10.00 33.10 -21.26
C VAL A 178 -9.81 33.35 -22.76
N ILE A 179 -10.05 32.34 -23.60
CA ILE A 179 -9.95 32.47 -25.06
C ILE A 179 -10.95 33.51 -25.58
N VAL A 180 -12.20 33.45 -25.15
CA VAL A 180 -13.24 34.43 -25.55
C VAL A 180 -12.83 35.84 -25.13
N VAL A 181 -12.38 36.03 -23.88
CA VAL A 181 -11.92 37.34 -23.38
C VAL A 181 -10.72 37.85 -24.20
N TYR A 182 -9.78 36.98 -24.56
CA TYR A 182 -8.63 37.33 -25.40
C TYR A 182 -9.08 37.84 -26.78
N PHE A 183 -10.00 37.13 -27.44
CA PHE A 183 -10.52 37.54 -28.75
C PHE A 183 -11.32 38.84 -28.68
N LEU A 184 -12.13 39.05 -27.63
CA LEU A 184 -12.87 40.29 -27.41
C LEU A 184 -11.92 41.48 -27.19
N ARG A 185 -10.87 41.30 -26.38
CA ARG A 185 -9.84 42.33 -26.16
C ARG A 185 -9.05 42.64 -27.43
N LYS A 186 -8.70 41.62 -28.21
CA LYS A 186 -7.98 41.78 -29.48
C LYS A 186 -8.81 42.58 -30.49
N ARG A 187 -10.12 42.28 -30.61
CA ARG A 187 -11.02 43.01 -31.50
C ARG A 187 -11.19 44.47 -31.08
N ARG A 188 -11.41 44.72 -29.78
CA ARG A 188 -11.51 46.08 -29.24
C ARG A 188 -10.25 46.92 -29.47
N ASN A 189 -9.07 46.37 -29.25
CA ASN A 189 -7.82 47.08 -29.50
C ASN A 189 -7.63 47.43 -30.99
N GLN A 190 -8.10 46.59 -31.91
CA GLN A 190 -8.07 46.90 -33.34
C GLN A 190 -9.00 48.06 -33.67
N ASP A 191 -10.24 48.03 -33.17
CA ASP A 191 -11.22 49.10 -33.39
C ASP A 191 -10.74 50.44 -32.81
N ASP A 192 -10.22 50.43 -31.57
CA ASP A 192 -9.66 51.63 -30.91
C ASP A 192 -8.47 52.21 -31.70
N SER A 193 -7.60 51.35 -32.26
CA SER A 193 -6.46 51.79 -33.08
C SER A 193 -6.88 52.40 -34.42
N ILE A 194 -7.95 51.86 -35.04
CA ILE A 194 -8.50 52.36 -36.30
C ILE A 194 -9.17 53.71 -36.06
N ILE A 195 -10.00 53.82 -35.01
CA ILE A 195 -10.69 55.06 -34.65
C ILE A 195 -9.67 56.16 -34.34
N LEU A 196 -8.65 55.88 -33.54
CA LEU A 196 -7.60 56.86 -33.23
C LEU A 196 -6.80 57.26 -34.49
N GLY A 197 -6.53 56.31 -35.39
CA GLY A 197 -5.87 56.56 -36.67
C GLY A 197 -6.69 57.45 -37.61
N VAL A 198 -8.02 57.34 -37.59
CA VAL A 198 -8.94 58.19 -38.37
C VAL A 198 -9.04 59.58 -37.73
N LEU A 199 -9.17 59.67 -36.41
CA LEU A 199 -9.21 60.95 -35.69
C LEU A 199 -7.92 61.76 -35.93
N LYS A 200 -6.75 61.11 -35.93
CA LYS A 200 -5.45 61.75 -36.23
C LYS A 200 -5.31 62.31 -37.65
N ARG A 201 -6.23 62.00 -38.57
CA ARG A 201 -6.23 62.50 -39.96
C ARG A 201 -7.21 63.64 -40.20
N LEU A 202 -8.00 64.03 -39.20
CA LEU A 202 -8.96 65.13 -39.33
C LEU A 202 -8.23 66.49 -39.34
N PRO A 203 -8.59 67.41 -40.26
CA PRO A 203 -8.00 68.74 -40.32
C PRO A 203 -8.27 69.51 -39.02
N GLY A 204 -7.22 70.08 -38.41
CA GLY A 204 -7.27 70.80 -37.14
C GLY A 204 -6.84 70.01 -35.89
N THR A 205 -6.42 68.75 -36.04
CA THR A 205 -5.90 67.96 -34.91
C THR A 205 -4.42 68.22 -34.60
N PRO A 206 -3.99 68.16 -33.32
CA PRO A 206 -2.59 68.33 -32.93
C PRO A 206 -1.69 67.27 -33.58
N LYS A 207 -0.60 67.71 -34.23
CA LYS A 207 0.42 66.79 -34.74
C LYS A 207 1.36 66.37 -33.61
N GLU A 208 1.43 65.08 -33.34
CA GLU A 208 2.47 64.51 -32.49
C GLU A 208 3.77 64.42 -33.30
N PHE A 209 4.85 64.92 -32.72
CA PHE A 209 6.20 64.69 -33.20
C PHE A 209 6.91 63.78 -32.21
N ARG A 210 7.78 62.89 -32.68
CA ARG A 210 8.58 62.09 -31.75
C ARG A 210 9.44 63.05 -30.94
N PHE A 211 9.54 62.79 -29.64
CA PHE A 211 10.36 63.59 -28.73
C PHE A 211 11.78 63.78 -29.24
N HIS A 212 12.37 62.75 -29.88
CA HIS A 212 13.69 62.82 -30.48
C HIS A 212 13.77 63.85 -31.63
N ASP A 213 12.75 63.93 -32.49
CA ASP A 213 12.72 64.86 -33.61
C ASP A 213 12.56 66.30 -33.10
N LEU A 214 11.76 66.50 -32.05
CA LEU A 214 11.65 67.77 -31.34
C LEU A 214 12.98 68.16 -30.67
N ASN A 215 13.62 67.21 -29.99
CA ASN A 215 14.90 67.42 -29.30
C ASN A 215 16.00 67.85 -30.28
N ILE A 216 16.10 67.22 -31.46
CA ILE A 216 17.03 67.66 -32.51
C ILE A 216 16.67 69.05 -33.02
N ALA A 217 15.40 69.29 -33.35
CA ALA A 217 14.96 70.56 -33.93
C ALA A 217 15.11 71.74 -32.97
N THR A 218 14.98 71.52 -31.66
CA THR A 218 15.11 72.55 -30.62
C THR A 218 16.51 72.62 -30.01
N SER A 219 17.48 71.84 -30.53
CA SER A 219 18.83 71.72 -29.96
C SER A 219 18.80 71.45 -28.46
N ASN A 220 18.07 70.39 -28.06
CA ASN A 220 17.83 70.03 -26.66
C ASN A 220 17.09 71.10 -25.85
N PHE A 221 16.10 71.75 -26.49
CA PHE A 221 15.27 72.79 -25.89
C PHE A 221 16.10 73.96 -25.31
N ASP A 222 17.13 74.39 -26.06
CA ASP A 222 17.99 75.52 -25.68
C ASP A 222 17.13 76.78 -25.47
N GLU A 223 17.30 77.42 -24.32
CA GLU A 223 16.54 78.60 -23.90
C GLU A 223 16.75 79.78 -24.86
N LYS A 224 17.88 79.83 -25.57
CA LYS A 224 18.17 80.85 -26.60
C LYS A 224 17.28 80.74 -27.84
N LEU A 225 16.69 79.57 -28.09
CA LEU A 225 15.81 79.29 -29.23
C LEU A 225 14.31 79.34 -28.85
N LYS A 226 14.00 79.76 -27.63
CA LYS A 226 12.63 79.87 -27.12
C LYS A 226 11.90 81.06 -27.75
N LEU A 227 10.97 80.79 -28.67
CA LEU A 227 10.21 81.81 -29.40
C LEU A 227 8.97 82.34 -28.64
N GLY A 228 8.69 81.79 -27.46
CA GLY A 228 7.59 82.21 -26.60
C GLY A 228 7.29 81.19 -25.52
N GLN A 229 6.50 81.60 -24.54
CA GLN A 229 5.83 80.71 -23.59
C GLN A 229 4.35 81.13 -23.54
N GLY A 230 3.47 80.16 -23.33
CA GLY A 230 2.05 80.46 -23.11
C GLY A 230 1.87 81.36 -21.89
N TRP A 231 0.73 82.06 -21.85
CA TRP A 231 0.30 82.84 -20.69
C TRP A 231 -0.10 81.93 -19.54
#